data_AF-A0A917CWT1-F1
#
_entry.id   AF-A0A917CWT1-F1
#
_cell.length_a   1.000
_cell.length_b   1.000
_cell.length_c   1.000
_cell.angle_alpha   90.00
_cell.angle_beta   90.00
_cell.angle_gamma   90.00
#
_symmetry.space_group_name_H-M   'P 1'
#
loop_
_entity.id
_entity.type
_entity.pdbx_description
1 polymer ?
#
loop_
_entity_poly.entity_id
_entity_poly.type
_entity_poly.pdbx_seq_one_letter_code
_entity_poly.pdbx_strand_id
1 'polypeptide(L)'
;MIDTAGTDTAGTDTEQQPKRSQKTALLVIGAIGLIVIGFAVGFLVQMPLADKGNPVPADNSVDVGFAQDMTVHHNQAIEMATIGYTDAVDPLVKNLAYDILTTQQNQVGQMQGWLALWDKAPLSSGGYMAWMTADSGHSMSGMSAATTTGAQTTMPGMASADDMARLRTATGSDVDVLFLQLMLRHHQGGLEMMQYGATYAETPAVRQLAQTMVNTQTSESQLMTQMLTEKGAQPL
;
A
#
# COMPACT_ATOMS: atom_id res chain seq x y z
N MET A 1 42.79 -65.36 -35.96
CA MET A 1 41.57 -65.32 -36.79
C MET A 1 41.45 -63.86 -37.24
N ILE A 2 41.98 -63.53 -38.44
CA ILE A 2 41.28 -63.53 -39.75
C ILE A 2 40.19 -62.42 -39.71
N ASP A 3 40.15 -61.38 -40.54
CA ASP A 3 40.81 -61.14 -41.83
C ASP A 3 40.67 -59.68 -42.31
N THR A 4 41.53 -59.33 -43.28
CA THR A 4 41.38 -58.47 -44.48
C THR A 4 40.45 -57.24 -44.48
N ALA A 5 40.93 -56.03 -44.78
CA ALA A 5 41.52 -55.50 -46.04
C ALA A 5 40.48 -55.01 -47.07
N GLY A 6 40.79 -53.88 -47.71
CA GLY A 6 40.07 -53.33 -48.88
C GLY A 6 39.83 -51.82 -48.76
N THR A 7 40.85 -50.99 -48.95
CA THR A 7 41.24 -50.31 -50.20
C THR A 7 40.44 -49.05 -50.52
N ASP A 8 41.24 -48.00 -50.72
CA ASP A 8 40.92 -46.63 -51.04
C ASP A 8 40.00 -46.40 -52.24
N THR A 9 39.25 -45.33 -52.03
CA THR A 9 38.51 -44.50 -52.97
C THR A 9 39.41 -43.74 -53.95
N ALA A 10 38.92 -43.51 -55.17
CA ALA A 10 39.23 -42.28 -55.91
C ALA A 10 38.01 -41.85 -56.72
N GLY A 11 37.67 -40.57 -56.64
CA GLY A 11 36.64 -39.95 -57.49
C GLY A 11 35.83 -38.88 -56.76
N THR A 12 36.45 -37.73 -56.54
CA THR A 12 35.77 -36.48 -56.18
C THR A 12 35.02 -35.94 -57.39
N ASP A 13 33.78 -35.48 -57.19
CA ASP A 13 33.22 -34.37 -57.95
C ASP A 13 32.31 -33.52 -57.04
N THR A 14 32.74 -32.28 -56.84
CA THR A 14 32.01 -31.09 -56.38
C THR A 14 30.79 -30.87 -57.32
N GLU A 15 29.63 -30.30 -57.00
CA GLU A 15 29.23 -29.22 -56.10
C GLU A 15 27.69 -29.07 -56.26
N GLN A 16 26.97 -28.63 -55.23
CA GLN A 16 25.92 -27.59 -55.32
C GLN A 16 25.19 -27.43 -53.98
N GLN A 17 25.47 -26.33 -53.26
CA GLN A 17 24.72 -25.91 -52.08
C GLN A 17 23.34 -25.35 -52.47
N PRO A 18 22.23 -25.81 -51.86
CA PRO A 18 20.91 -25.29 -52.19
C PRO A 18 20.59 -23.96 -51.48
N LYS A 19 20.17 -22.98 -52.29
CA LYS A 19 19.62 -21.62 -52.01
C LYS A 19 18.37 -21.57 -51.09
N ARG A 20 18.15 -22.57 -50.25
CA ARG A 20 16.91 -22.72 -49.46
C ARG A 20 16.88 -21.82 -48.21
N SER A 21 18.03 -21.50 -47.63
CA SER A 21 18.17 -20.72 -46.39
C SER A 21 17.81 -19.23 -46.53
N GLN A 22 18.16 -18.59 -47.66
CA GLN A 22 17.93 -17.15 -47.85
C GLN A 22 16.45 -16.77 -48.03
N LYS A 23 15.66 -17.63 -48.68
CA LYS A 23 14.23 -17.39 -48.86
C LYS A 23 13.48 -17.46 -47.52
N THR A 24 13.86 -18.39 -46.65
CA THR A 24 13.30 -18.51 -45.29
C THR A 24 13.71 -17.33 -44.42
N ALA A 25 14.96 -16.86 -44.51
CA ALA A 25 15.43 -15.69 -43.77
C ALA A 25 14.69 -14.40 -44.17
N LEU A 26 14.48 -14.18 -45.47
CA LEU A 26 13.72 -13.01 -45.96
C LEU A 26 12.24 -13.04 -45.54
N LEU A 27 11.61 -14.22 -45.50
CA LEU A 27 10.23 -14.36 -45.02
C LEU A 27 10.11 -14.09 -43.52
N VAL A 28 11.07 -14.54 -42.71
CA VAL A 28 11.09 -14.28 -41.26
C VAL A 28 11.32 -12.78 -40.99
N ILE A 29 12.22 -12.12 -41.72
CA ILE A 29 12.45 -10.67 -41.58
C ILE A 29 11.22 -9.87 -42.01
N GLY A 30 10.55 -10.27 -43.10
CA GLY A 30 9.29 -9.64 -43.53
C GLY A 30 8.16 -9.81 -42.51
N ALA A 31 8.04 -10.97 -41.89
CA ALA A 31 7.06 -11.23 -40.84
C ALA A 31 7.35 -10.42 -39.56
N ILE A 32 8.61 -10.32 -39.14
CA ILE A 32 9.02 -9.51 -37.99
C ILE A 32 8.78 -8.02 -38.27
N GLY A 33 9.09 -7.54 -39.48
CA GLY A 33 8.81 -6.16 -39.89
C GLY A 33 7.32 -5.81 -39.85
N LEU A 34 6.45 -6.71 -40.31
CA LEU A 34 4.99 -6.52 -40.24
C LEU A 34 4.45 -6.56 -38.80
N ILE A 35 5.02 -7.39 -37.92
CA ILE A 35 4.66 -7.42 -36.50
C ILE A 35 5.09 -6.13 -35.81
N VAL A 36 6.30 -5.63 -36.06
CA VAL A 36 6.81 -4.37 -35.47
C VAL A 36 6.00 -3.17 -35.98
N ILE A 37 5.64 -3.13 -37.26
CA ILE A 37 4.79 -2.06 -37.82
C ILE A 37 3.36 -2.17 -37.25
N GLY A 38 2.79 -3.38 -37.16
CA GLY A 38 1.48 -3.61 -36.54
C GLY A 38 1.48 -3.22 -35.06
N PHE A 39 2.57 -3.47 -34.34
CA PHE A 39 2.75 -3.07 -32.94
C PHE A 39 2.93 -1.55 -32.81
N ALA A 40 3.70 -0.91 -33.69
CA ALA A 40 3.87 0.54 -33.69
C ALA A 40 2.58 1.29 -34.08
N VAL A 41 1.84 0.79 -35.08
CA VAL A 41 0.54 1.35 -35.48
C VAL A 41 -0.50 1.06 -34.39
N GLY A 42 -0.53 -0.13 -33.80
CA GLY A 42 -1.38 -0.44 -32.65
C GLY A 42 -1.09 0.45 -31.44
N PHE A 43 0.19 0.68 -31.13
CA PHE A 43 0.65 1.56 -30.06
C PHE A 43 0.28 3.03 -30.31
N LEU A 44 0.34 3.49 -31.57
CA LEU A 44 -0.02 4.86 -31.96
C LEU A 44 -1.54 5.08 -32.08
N VAL A 45 -2.31 4.06 -32.49
CA VAL A 45 -3.78 4.12 -32.58
C VAL A 45 -4.44 4.00 -31.20
N GLN A 46 -3.72 3.44 -30.22
CA GLN A 46 -4.18 3.29 -28.83
C GLN A 46 -3.66 4.39 -27.89
N MET A 47 -3.01 5.43 -28.45
CA MET A 47 -2.69 6.65 -27.70
C MET A 47 -4.00 7.45 -27.54
N PRO A 48 -4.58 7.55 -26.33
CA PRO A 48 -5.82 8.26 -26.14
C PRO A 48 -5.54 9.76 -26.32
N LEU A 49 -6.07 10.35 -27.37
CA LEU A 49 -6.26 11.80 -27.42
C LEU A 49 -7.31 12.14 -26.36
N ALA A 50 -6.86 12.85 -25.32
CA ALA A 50 -7.63 13.28 -24.15
C ALA A 50 -8.16 12.13 -23.29
N ASP A 51 -7.39 11.80 -22.25
CA ASP A 51 -7.91 11.15 -21.06
C ASP A 51 -9.12 11.96 -20.58
N LYS A 52 -10.33 11.42 -20.68
CA LYS A 52 -11.46 11.88 -19.83
C LYS A 52 -11.23 11.31 -18.42
N GLY A 53 -10.02 11.55 -17.91
CA GLY A 53 -9.55 11.08 -16.63
C GLY A 53 -10.39 11.74 -15.55
N ASN A 54 -10.66 10.99 -14.48
CA ASN A 54 -11.16 11.62 -13.27
C ASN A 54 -10.27 12.83 -12.95
N PRO A 55 -10.84 14.02 -12.71
CA PRO A 55 -10.04 15.21 -12.44
C PRO A 55 -9.07 14.90 -11.30
N VAL A 56 -7.80 15.25 -11.48
CA VAL A 56 -6.79 15.13 -10.42
C VAL A 56 -7.30 15.93 -9.22
N PRO A 57 -7.40 15.33 -8.02
CA PRO A 57 -7.90 16.04 -6.85
C PRO A 57 -7.04 17.27 -6.52
N ALA A 58 -7.69 18.32 -6.01
CA ALA A 58 -7.01 19.53 -5.57
C ALA A 58 -6.07 19.24 -4.38
N ASP A 59 -5.02 20.04 -4.19
CA ASP A 59 -4.03 19.81 -3.12
C ASP A 59 -4.64 19.84 -1.71
N ASN A 60 -5.70 20.62 -1.53
CA ASN A 60 -6.44 20.75 -0.26
C ASN A 60 -7.67 19.85 -0.19
N SER A 61 -7.84 18.91 -1.13
CA SER A 61 -8.98 17.99 -1.10
C SER A 61 -8.86 16.98 0.03
N VAL A 62 -10.00 16.40 0.39
CA VAL A 62 -10.05 15.26 1.32
C VAL A 62 -9.23 14.09 0.80
N ASP A 63 -9.24 13.83 -0.50
CA ASP A 63 -8.50 12.73 -1.13
C ASP A 63 -6.99 12.83 -0.89
N VAL A 64 -6.41 14.00 -1.14
CA VAL A 64 -4.97 14.23 -0.99
C VAL A 64 -4.59 14.27 0.49
N GLY A 65 -5.33 15.06 1.29
CA GLY A 65 -5.06 15.20 2.72
C GLY A 65 -5.21 13.89 3.49
N PHE A 66 -6.27 13.12 3.22
CA PHE A 66 -6.46 11.79 3.82
C PHE A 66 -5.30 10.86 3.47
N ALA A 67 -4.92 10.77 2.18
CA ALA A 67 -3.84 9.89 1.76
C ALA A 67 -2.49 10.26 2.40
N GLN A 68 -2.18 11.56 2.52
CA GLN A 68 -0.96 12.04 3.15
C GLN A 68 -0.95 11.74 4.66
N ASP A 69 -2.00 12.14 5.36
CA ASP A 69 -2.05 12.05 6.82
C ASP A 69 -2.21 10.61 7.29
N MET A 70 -3.11 9.84 6.66
CA MET A 70 -3.29 8.43 6.99
C MET A 70 -2.07 7.58 6.62
N THR A 71 -1.26 7.98 5.63
CA THR A 71 0.04 7.34 5.39
C THR A 71 0.97 7.52 6.59
N VAL A 72 1.04 8.73 7.16
CA VAL A 72 1.87 9.00 8.35
C VAL A 72 1.33 8.25 9.57
N HIS A 73 0.01 8.22 9.76
CA HIS A 73 -0.66 7.51 10.85
C HIS A 73 -0.36 6.01 10.79
N HIS A 74 -0.58 5.39 9.62
CA HIS A 74 -0.31 3.97 9.42
C HIS A 74 1.15 3.58 9.55
N ASN A 75 2.09 4.44 9.17
CA ASN A 75 3.51 4.15 9.34
C ASN A 75 3.89 3.94 10.82
N GLN A 76 3.24 4.65 11.75
CA GLN A 76 3.47 4.42 13.18
C GLN A 76 2.84 3.10 13.66
N ALA A 77 1.65 2.76 13.18
CA ALA A 77 1.05 1.45 13.46
C ALA A 77 1.91 0.30 12.91
N ILE A 78 2.47 0.44 11.71
CA ILE A 78 3.41 -0.53 11.12
C ILE A 78 4.64 -0.72 12.03
N GLU A 79 5.17 0.37 12.59
CA GLU A 79 6.29 0.30 13.53
C GLU A 79 5.90 -0.44 14.82
N MET A 80 4.78 -0.07 15.46
CA MET A 80 4.28 -0.75 16.66
C MET A 80 3.98 -2.22 16.40
N ALA A 81 3.37 -2.54 15.26
CA ALA A 81 3.02 -3.89 14.85
C ALA A 81 4.25 -4.74 14.52
N THR A 82 5.33 -4.12 14.02
CA THR A 82 6.61 -4.83 13.86
C THR A 82 7.14 -5.29 15.22
N ILE A 83 7.14 -4.41 16.23
CA ILE A 83 7.56 -4.76 17.59
C ILE A 83 6.63 -5.83 18.19
N GLY A 84 5.31 -5.65 18.06
CA GLY A 84 4.34 -6.64 18.54
C GLY A 84 4.53 -8.01 17.89
N TYR A 85 4.83 -8.06 16.59
CA TYR A 85 5.08 -9.31 15.89
C TYR A 85 6.38 -10.01 16.34
N THR A 86 7.46 -9.24 16.54
CA THR A 86 8.76 -9.82 16.91
C THR A 86 8.82 -10.19 18.39
N ASP A 87 8.33 -9.33 19.27
CA ASP A 87 8.71 -9.32 20.69
C ASP A 87 7.57 -9.72 21.65
N ALA A 88 6.31 -9.75 21.19
CA ALA A 88 5.20 -10.26 22.01
C ALA A 88 5.47 -11.71 22.46
N VAL A 89 4.85 -12.13 23.55
CA VAL A 89 4.96 -13.52 24.03
C VAL A 89 3.68 -14.32 23.78
N ASP A 90 2.54 -13.65 23.69
CA ASP A 90 1.27 -14.28 23.37
C ASP A 90 1.11 -14.50 21.85
N PRO A 91 0.89 -15.75 21.38
CA PRO A 91 0.66 -16.03 19.97
C PRO A 91 -0.51 -15.27 19.35
N LEU A 92 -1.59 -14.99 20.11
CA LEU A 92 -2.72 -14.22 19.61
C LEU A 92 -2.35 -12.76 19.35
N VAL A 93 -1.52 -12.19 20.21
CA VAL A 93 -1.00 -10.82 20.02
C VAL A 93 -0.06 -10.76 18.82
N LYS A 94 0.80 -11.77 18.63
CA LYS A 94 1.66 -11.86 17.43
C LYS A 94 0.86 -11.93 16.14
N ASN A 95 -0.20 -12.73 16.12
CA ASN A 95 -1.06 -12.88 14.94
C ASN A 95 -1.77 -11.56 14.62
N LEU A 96 -2.36 -10.90 15.63
CA LEU A 96 -2.95 -9.58 15.43
C LEU A 96 -1.92 -8.57 14.91
N ALA A 97 -0.73 -8.54 15.51
CA ALA A 97 0.33 -7.63 15.08
C ALA A 97 0.73 -7.88 13.63
N TYR A 98 0.86 -9.14 13.20
CA TYR A 98 1.13 -9.51 11.81
C TYR A 98 0.00 -9.06 10.85
N ASP A 99 -1.26 -9.25 11.23
CA ASP A 99 -2.41 -8.88 10.42
C ASP A 99 -2.50 -7.35 10.24
N ILE A 100 -2.29 -6.59 11.32
CA ILE A 100 -2.21 -5.12 11.29
C ILE A 100 -1.04 -4.67 10.41
N LEU A 101 0.15 -5.26 10.64
CA LEU A 101 1.36 -4.93 9.90
C LEU A 101 1.16 -5.06 8.39
N THR A 102 0.66 -6.21 7.94
CA THR A 102 0.49 -6.52 6.51
C THR A 102 -0.64 -5.69 5.89
N THR A 103 -1.76 -5.54 6.60
CA THR A 103 -2.91 -4.78 6.11
C THR A 103 -2.56 -3.30 5.98
N GLN A 104 -1.94 -2.70 7.00
CA GLN A 104 -1.60 -1.28 6.96
C GLN A 104 -0.47 -0.97 5.97
N GLN A 105 0.50 -1.86 5.78
CA GLN A 105 1.49 -1.71 4.69
C GLN A 105 0.83 -1.67 3.31
N ASN A 106 -0.13 -2.56 3.05
CA ASN A 106 -0.86 -2.55 1.78
C ASN A 106 -1.63 -1.24 1.58
N GLN A 107 -2.28 -0.75 2.63
CA GLN A 107 -3.03 0.50 2.60
C GLN A 107 -2.13 1.72 2.37
N VAL A 108 -0.95 1.77 3.00
CA VAL A 108 0.07 2.80 2.74
C VAL A 108 0.49 2.77 1.27
N GLY A 109 0.74 1.58 0.71
CA GLY A 109 1.09 1.44 -0.71
C GLY A 109 0.01 1.96 -1.67
N GLN A 110 -1.26 1.72 -1.37
CA GLN A 110 -2.38 2.27 -2.15
C GLN A 110 -2.41 3.81 -2.09
N MET A 111 -2.32 4.39 -0.90
CA MET A 111 -2.36 5.84 -0.70
C MET A 111 -1.17 6.55 -1.36
N GLN A 112 0.04 6.00 -1.20
CA GLN A 112 1.24 6.52 -1.88
C GLN A 112 1.14 6.37 -3.40
N GLY A 113 0.57 5.27 -3.89
CA GLY A 113 0.32 5.05 -5.31
C GLY A 113 -0.63 6.09 -5.90
N TRP A 114 -1.68 6.47 -5.17
CA TRP A 114 -2.58 7.54 -5.59
C TRP A 114 -1.89 8.91 -5.60
N LEU A 115 -1.14 9.26 -4.55
CA LEU A 115 -0.39 10.51 -4.51
C LEU A 115 0.61 10.62 -5.67
N ALA A 116 1.30 9.53 -6.01
CA ALA A 116 2.19 9.48 -7.17
C ALA A 116 1.42 9.63 -8.50
N LEU A 117 0.28 8.96 -8.65
CA LEU A 117 -0.57 9.06 -9.84
C LEU A 117 -1.12 10.47 -10.05
N TRP A 118 -1.42 11.18 -8.97
CA TRP A 118 -1.94 12.55 -8.96
C TRP A 118 -0.85 13.63 -9.00
N ASP A 119 0.43 13.24 -9.08
CA ASP A 119 1.59 14.13 -9.01
C ASP A 119 1.56 15.03 -7.76
N LYS A 120 1.24 14.44 -6.60
CA LYS A 120 1.17 15.11 -5.30
C LYS A 120 2.35 14.71 -4.41
N ALA A 121 2.76 15.65 -3.57
CA ALA A 121 3.74 15.38 -2.54
C ALA A 121 3.24 14.29 -1.57
N PRO A 122 4.12 13.42 -1.05
CA PRO A 122 3.74 12.37 -0.10
C PRO A 122 3.36 12.90 1.28
N LEU A 123 3.69 14.16 1.59
CA LEU A 123 3.45 14.80 2.88
C LEU A 123 2.77 16.16 2.68
N SER A 124 1.86 16.50 3.59
CA SER A 124 1.22 17.81 3.65
C SER A 124 2.21 18.89 4.11
N SER A 125 2.19 20.06 3.46
CA SER A 125 2.91 21.26 3.91
C SER A 125 2.09 22.12 4.89
N GLY A 126 0.79 21.86 5.00
CA GLY A 126 -0.16 22.66 5.77
C GLY A 126 -0.37 22.17 7.21
N GLY A 127 0.45 21.24 7.69
CA GLY A 127 0.24 20.49 8.94
C GLY A 127 -0.87 19.43 8.83
N TYR A 128 -1.09 18.68 9.91
CA TYR A 128 -2.01 17.54 9.90
C TYR A 128 -3.47 18.00 10.01
N MET A 129 -4.36 17.21 9.44
CA MET A 129 -5.82 17.33 9.51
C MET A 129 -6.40 18.61 8.88
N ALA A 130 -5.59 19.39 8.14
CA ALA A 130 -6.04 20.64 7.52
C ALA A 130 -7.17 20.43 6.47
N TRP A 131 -7.30 19.21 5.95
CA TRP A 131 -8.33 18.77 5.01
C TRP A 131 -9.67 18.42 5.67
N MET A 132 -9.72 18.29 7.01
CA MET A 132 -10.96 18.04 7.77
C MET A 132 -11.60 19.36 8.22
N THR A 133 -12.24 20.08 7.30
CA THR A 133 -12.89 21.36 7.60
C THR A 133 -14.31 21.19 8.16
N ALA A 134 -14.70 22.06 9.11
CA ALA A 134 -15.98 22.03 9.82
C ALA A 134 -17.21 22.42 8.98
N ASP A 135 -17.03 22.99 7.78
CA ASP A 135 -18.13 23.41 6.90
C ASP A 135 -18.91 22.22 6.28
N SER A 136 -18.49 20.99 6.54
CA SER A 136 -19.11 19.77 6.03
C SER A 136 -20.37 19.31 6.78
N GLY A 137 -20.94 20.15 7.67
CA GLY A 137 -22.32 20.00 8.18
C GLY A 137 -22.53 19.08 9.38
N HIS A 138 -21.46 18.53 9.98
CA HIS A 138 -21.55 17.74 11.21
C HIS A 138 -20.82 18.44 12.37
N SER A 139 -21.60 18.94 13.32
CA SER A 139 -21.11 19.38 14.62
C SER A 139 -20.51 18.17 15.33
N MET A 140 -19.22 18.23 15.68
CA MET A 140 -18.51 17.22 16.46
C MET A 140 -19.01 17.27 17.92
N SER A 141 -20.24 16.85 18.16
CA SER A 141 -20.88 16.87 19.49
C SER A 141 -20.42 15.68 20.31
N GLY A 142 -19.21 15.74 20.88
CA GLY A 142 -18.71 14.67 21.74
C GLY A 142 -17.39 14.97 22.43
N MET A 143 -16.53 15.80 21.84
CA MET A 143 -15.29 16.22 22.46
C MET A 143 -15.48 17.56 23.15
N SER A 144 -15.03 17.65 24.41
CA SER A 144 -14.78 18.92 25.07
C SER A 144 -14.00 19.82 24.11
N ALA A 145 -14.57 20.98 23.83
CA ALA A 145 -14.10 21.94 22.84
C ALA A 145 -12.68 22.44 23.15
N ALA A 146 -11.68 21.70 22.70
CA ALA A 146 -10.54 22.32 22.05
C ALA A 146 -10.95 22.52 20.60
N THR A 147 -11.46 23.70 20.29
CA THR A 147 -11.70 24.17 18.94
C THR A 147 -10.39 24.09 18.14
N THR A 148 -10.14 22.98 17.46
CA THR A 148 -9.00 22.83 16.55
C THR A 148 -9.43 23.20 15.14
N THR A 149 -9.88 24.45 14.98
CA THR A 149 -9.92 25.12 13.67
C THR A 149 -8.48 25.51 13.32
N GLY A 150 -7.71 24.54 12.83
CA GLY A 150 -6.31 24.75 12.43
C GLY A 150 -5.50 23.46 12.37
N ALA A 151 -4.50 23.48 11.50
CA ALA A 151 -3.50 22.44 11.34
C ALA A 151 -2.95 21.94 12.70
N GLN A 152 -3.02 20.63 12.93
CA GLN A 152 -2.49 20.01 14.13
C GLN A 152 -1.01 19.67 13.96
N THR A 153 -0.26 19.68 15.05
CA THR A 153 1.13 19.19 15.10
C THR A 153 1.20 17.66 15.27
N THR A 154 0.12 17.03 15.73
CA THR A 154 -0.01 15.57 15.89
C THR A 154 -1.41 15.12 15.49
N MET A 155 -1.53 13.92 14.90
CA MET A 155 -2.83 13.32 14.60
C MET A 155 -3.44 12.60 15.81
N PRO A 156 -4.77 12.43 15.86
CA PRO A 156 -5.43 11.71 16.94
C PRO A 156 -4.92 10.28 17.10
N GLY A 157 -4.78 9.82 18.36
CA GLY A 157 -4.40 8.44 18.69
C GLY A 157 -2.92 8.09 18.56
N MET A 158 -2.11 8.95 17.94
CA MET A 158 -0.67 8.71 17.76
C MET A 158 0.03 8.45 19.10
N ALA A 159 0.91 7.46 19.13
CA ALA A 159 1.83 7.22 20.22
C ALA A 159 2.89 8.32 20.32
N SER A 160 3.14 8.76 21.55
CA SER A 160 4.21 9.70 21.85
C SER A 160 5.59 9.05 21.66
N ALA A 161 6.65 9.87 21.59
CA ALA A 161 8.01 9.35 21.56
C ALA A 161 8.34 8.49 22.79
N ASP A 162 7.85 8.88 23.97
CA ASP A 162 8.02 8.14 25.21
C ASP A 162 7.24 6.81 25.19
N ASP A 163 6.02 6.80 24.65
CA ASP A 163 5.25 5.55 24.46
C ASP A 163 5.99 4.58 23.53
N MET A 164 6.52 5.06 22.41
CA MET A 164 7.31 4.25 21.49
C MET A 164 8.60 3.75 22.12
N ALA A 165 9.28 4.58 22.93
CA ALA A 165 10.46 4.16 23.68
C ALA A 165 10.11 3.05 24.67
N ARG A 166 9.02 3.22 25.43
CA ARG A 166 8.52 2.20 26.37
C ARG A 166 8.22 0.89 25.63
N LEU A 167 7.52 0.94 24.50
CA LEU A 167 7.20 -0.24 23.71
C LEU A 167 8.45 -0.98 23.22
N ARG A 168 9.45 -0.26 22.70
CA ARG A 168 10.73 -0.85 22.23
C ARG A 168 11.55 -1.50 23.35
N THR A 169 11.38 -1.05 24.59
CA THR A 169 12.12 -1.59 25.75
C THR A 169 11.31 -2.56 26.60
N ALA A 170 10.03 -2.74 26.29
CA ALA A 170 9.17 -3.68 27.00
C ALA A 170 9.66 -5.11 26.78
N THR A 171 9.42 -5.99 27.76
CA THR A 171 9.83 -7.40 27.68
C THR A 171 8.75 -8.30 28.25
N GLY A 172 8.70 -9.55 27.78
CA GLY A 172 7.73 -10.52 28.28
C GLY A 172 6.28 -10.08 28.03
N SER A 173 5.40 -10.33 28.99
CA SER A 173 3.98 -9.96 28.91
C SER A 173 3.72 -8.46 28.84
N ASP A 174 4.68 -7.63 29.23
CA ASP A 174 4.52 -6.17 29.16
C ASP A 174 4.50 -5.69 27.71
N VAL A 175 5.17 -6.38 26.79
CA VAL A 175 5.08 -6.10 25.35
C VAL A 175 3.64 -6.29 24.87
N ASP A 176 3.02 -7.42 25.25
CA ASP A 176 1.65 -7.74 24.85
C ASP A 176 0.68 -6.63 25.27
N VAL A 177 0.71 -6.26 26.56
CA VAL A 177 -0.23 -5.29 27.13
C VAL A 177 0.01 -3.91 26.53
N LEU A 178 1.27 -3.47 26.45
CA LEU A 178 1.58 -2.14 25.96
C LEU A 178 1.29 -2.00 24.46
N PHE A 179 1.56 -3.03 23.65
CA PHE A 179 1.19 -3.05 22.24
C PHE A 179 -0.33 -2.91 22.07
N LEU A 180 -1.13 -3.72 22.77
CA LEU A 180 -2.59 -3.69 22.68
C LEU A 180 -3.16 -2.34 23.13
N GLN A 181 -2.62 -1.78 24.21
CA GLN A 181 -3.01 -0.47 24.73
C GLN A 181 -2.76 0.67 23.73
N LEU A 182 -1.54 0.73 23.18
CA LEU A 182 -1.16 1.78 22.24
C LEU A 182 -1.90 1.63 20.92
N MET A 183 -2.00 0.41 20.40
CA MET A 183 -2.67 0.14 19.13
C MET A 183 -4.19 0.38 19.23
N LEU A 184 -4.83 0.06 20.37
CA LEU A 184 -6.23 0.40 20.60
C LEU A 184 -6.47 1.91 20.57
N ARG A 185 -5.66 2.69 21.29
CA ARG A 185 -5.75 4.16 21.26
C ARG A 185 -5.50 4.71 19.85
N HIS A 186 -4.54 4.13 19.14
CA HIS A 186 -4.20 4.50 17.77
C HIS A 186 -5.38 4.29 16.81
N HIS A 187 -5.99 3.11 16.85
CA HIS A 187 -7.18 2.79 16.03
C HIS A 187 -8.37 3.69 16.34
N GLN A 188 -8.62 3.97 17.62
CA GLN A 188 -9.70 4.87 18.03
C GLN A 188 -9.48 6.29 17.50
N GLY A 189 -8.23 6.79 17.50
CA GLY A 189 -7.91 8.09 16.92
C GLY A 189 -8.04 8.14 15.39
N GLY A 190 -7.65 7.05 14.71
CA GLY A 190 -7.79 6.95 13.25
C GLY A 190 -9.26 6.89 12.79
N LEU A 191 -10.19 6.43 13.63
CA LEU A 191 -11.58 6.19 13.26
C LEU A 191 -12.29 7.42 12.70
N GLU A 192 -12.10 8.58 13.34
CA GLU A 192 -12.71 9.84 12.89
C GLU A 192 -12.16 10.27 11.52
N MET A 193 -10.84 10.11 11.31
CA MET A 193 -10.19 10.42 10.04
C MET A 193 -10.74 9.55 8.91
N MET A 194 -10.88 8.25 9.16
CA MET A 194 -11.41 7.29 8.18
C MET A 194 -12.90 7.50 7.90
N GLN A 195 -13.71 7.83 8.91
CA GLN A 195 -15.12 8.15 8.71
C GLN A 195 -15.30 9.42 7.87
N TYR A 196 -14.48 10.44 8.12
CA TYR A 196 -14.49 11.67 7.32
C TYR A 196 -14.06 11.37 5.87
N GLY A 197 -12.97 10.62 5.68
CA GLY A 197 -12.54 10.19 4.34
C GLY A 197 -13.61 9.38 3.59
N ALA A 198 -14.28 8.45 4.28
CA ALA A 198 -15.36 7.64 3.71
C ALA A 198 -16.57 8.47 3.26
N THR A 199 -16.84 9.57 3.95
CA THR A 199 -17.99 10.44 3.70
C THR A 199 -17.70 11.50 2.64
N TYR A 200 -16.52 12.13 2.71
CA TYR A 200 -16.25 13.39 1.99
C TYR A 200 -15.18 13.33 0.90
N ALA A 201 -14.43 12.22 0.77
CA ALA A 201 -13.50 12.10 -0.35
C ALA A 201 -14.24 12.11 -1.69
N GLU A 202 -13.70 12.76 -2.71
CA GLU A 202 -14.32 12.88 -4.03
C GLU A 202 -14.11 11.61 -4.87
N THR A 203 -12.97 10.97 -4.70
CA THR A 203 -12.57 9.75 -5.41
C THR A 203 -13.25 8.53 -4.80
N PRO A 204 -14.03 7.74 -5.57
CA PRO A 204 -14.71 6.55 -5.07
C PRO A 204 -13.77 5.51 -4.43
N ALA A 205 -12.57 5.35 -4.97
CA ALA A 205 -11.57 4.42 -4.43
C ALA A 205 -11.07 4.84 -3.04
N VAL A 206 -10.90 6.15 -2.79
CA VAL A 206 -10.51 6.67 -1.47
C VAL A 206 -11.63 6.41 -0.45
N ARG A 207 -12.88 6.72 -0.80
CA ARG A 207 -14.03 6.45 0.08
C ARG A 207 -14.14 4.96 0.43
N GLN A 208 -13.98 4.09 -0.56
CA GLN A 208 -14.06 2.65 -0.38
C GLN A 208 -12.95 2.14 0.55
N LEU A 209 -11.71 2.60 0.35
CA LEU A 209 -10.59 2.23 1.22
C LEU A 209 -10.84 2.70 2.65
N ALA A 210 -11.23 3.96 2.84
CA ALA A 210 -11.52 4.53 4.14
C ALA A 210 -12.63 3.76 4.86
N GLN A 211 -13.72 3.40 4.17
CA GLN A 211 -14.80 2.58 4.75
C GLN A 211 -14.33 1.16 5.12
N THR A 212 -13.48 0.53 4.29
CA THR A 212 -12.88 -0.76 4.63
C THR A 212 -12.03 -0.65 5.88
N MET A 213 -11.23 0.42 6.01
CA MET A 213 -10.42 0.65 7.21
C MET A 213 -11.28 0.88 8.46
N VAL A 214 -12.38 1.65 8.37
CA VAL A 214 -13.35 1.82 9.47
C VAL A 214 -13.83 0.45 9.98
N ASN A 215 -14.22 -0.43 9.07
CA ASN A 215 -14.74 -1.75 9.42
C ASN A 215 -13.66 -2.61 10.09
N THR A 216 -12.48 -2.71 9.47
CA THR A 216 -11.36 -3.51 10.00
C THR A 216 -10.90 -3.01 11.37
N GLN A 217 -10.62 -1.71 11.50
CA GLN A 217 -10.11 -1.15 12.75
C GLN A 217 -11.14 -1.19 13.89
N THR A 218 -12.45 -1.16 13.57
CA THR A 218 -13.50 -1.37 14.57
C THR A 218 -13.45 -2.79 15.13
N SER A 219 -13.34 -3.80 14.27
CA SER A 219 -13.23 -5.20 14.70
C SER A 219 -11.93 -5.47 15.46
N GLU A 220 -10.80 -4.93 15.00
CA GLU A 220 -9.51 -5.03 15.68
C GLU A 220 -9.55 -4.36 17.05
N SER A 221 -10.19 -3.19 17.19
CA SER A 221 -10.37 -2.50 18.48
C SER A 221 -11.16 -3.34 19.49
N GLN A 222 -12.21 -4.02 19.03
CA GLN A 222 -13.00 -4.92 19.87
C GLN A 222 -12.16 -6.12 20.32
N LEU A 223 -11.39 -6.71 19.42
CA LEU A 223 -10.50 -7.84 19.73
C LEU A 223 -9.40 -7.42 20.72
N MET A 224 -8.75 -6.27 20.52
CA MET A 224 -7.74 -5.75 21.46
C MET A 224 -8.33 -5.50 22.84
N THR A 225 -9.56 -4.97 22.92
CA THR A 225 -10.26 -4.77 24.20
C THR A 225 -10.51 -6.10 24.92
N GLN A 226 -10.90 -7.15 24.18
CA GLN A 226 -11.07 -8.50 24.74
C GLN A 226 -9.73 -9.07 25.24
N MET A 227 -8.68 -9.00 24.43
CA MET A 227 -7.34 -9.49 24.82
C MET A 227 -6.77 -8.75 26.03
N LEU A 228 -6.99 -7.44 26.14
CA LEU A 228 -6.63 -6.67 27.34
C LEU A 228 -7.38 -7.17 28.57
N THR A 229 -8.69 -7.40 28.44
CA THR A 229 -9.53 -7.92 29.53
C THR A 229 -9.07 -9.31 30.00
N GLU A 230 -8.78 -10.22 29.06
CA GLU A 230 -8.26 -11.57 29.36
C GLU A 230 -6.90 -11.53 30.08
N LYS A 231 -6.08 -10.54 29.76
CA LYS A 231 -4.79 -10.28 30.43
C LYS A 231 -4.93 -9.55 31.77
N GLY A 232 -6.14 -9.19 32.19
CA GLY A 232 -6.40 -8.40 33.40
C GLY A 232 -5.90 -6.95 33.30
N ALA A 233 -5.69 -6.45 32.09
CA ALA A 233 -5.28 -5.08 31.79
C ALA A 233 -6.47 -4.22 31.34
N GLN A 234 -6.29 -2.90 31.38
CA GLN A 234 -7.28 -1.93 30.90
C GLN A 234 -6.74 -1.14 29.70
N PRO A 235 -7.61 -0.62 28.82
CA PRO A 235 -7.23 0.45 27.89
C PRO A 235 -6.57 1.64 28.60
N LEU A 236 -5.79 2.44 27.87
CA LEU A 236 -5.17 3.67 28.37
C LEU A 236 -6.19 4.78 28.64
#